data_AF-A0A7S4M6N1-F1
#
_entry.id   AF-A0A7S4M6N1-F1
#
_cell.length_a   1.000
_cell.length_b   1.000
_cell.length_c   1.000
_cell.angle_alpha   90.00
_cell.angle_beta   90.00
_cell.angle_gamma   90.00
#
_symmetry.space_group_name_H-M   'P 1'
#
loop_
_entity.id
_entity.type
_entity.pdbx_description
1 polymer ?
#
loop_
_entity_poly.entity_id
_entity_poly.type
_entity_poly.pdbx_seq_one_letter_code
_entity_poly.pdbx_strand_id
1 'polypeptide(L)'
;MLRRHALLAAMLLVACTNAVRIPAMRARTLRPRLSLVTMKLDEAGVARPRVAIEYCTRCNWLLRSSWVSQELLTTFNGTVAEVALQPNHIEGGVFNVRLDMGDGEGEQMIFSRAAEGRFPESAELKRLVRDVLAPEKPLGHSEDRYGADENRPASARSAVSRLLALFSREKAETNEKAR
;
A
#
# COMPACT_ATOMS: atom_id res chain seq x y z
N MET A 1 -47.09 43.65 40.19
CA MET A 1 -46.58 42.25 40.28
C MET A 1 -45.26 42.13 39.48
N LEU A 2 -44.22 42.83 39.92
CA LEU A 2 -42.86 42.76 39.35
C LEU A 2 -41.94 42.38 40.51
N ARG A 3 -41.40 41.15 40.54
CA ARG A 3 -40.24 40.69 41.34
C ARG A 3 -40.21 39.15 41.42
N ARG A 4 -40.06 38.41 40.31
CA ARG A 4 -39.79 36.94 40.39
C ARG A 4 -38.89 36.30 39.32
N HIS A 5 -38.33 37.02 38.35
CA HIS A 5 -37.57 36.36 37.26
C HIS A 5 -36.05 36.61 37.23
N ALA A 6 -35.45 37.03 38.35
CA ALA A 6 -34.03 37.42 38.40
C ALA A 6 -33.04 36.31 38.84
N LEU A 7 -33.39 35.02 38.76
CA LEU A 7 -32.55 33.94 39.34
C LEU A 7 -32.24 32.76 38.41
N LEU A 8 -32.37 32.91 37.09
CA LEU A 8 -32.06 31.85 36.11
C LEU A 8 -30.96 32.27 35.09
N ALA A 9 -30.04 33.14 35.51
CA ALA A 9 -28.94 33.63 34.67
C ALA A 9 -27.54 33.30 35.23
N ALA A 10 -27.41 32.26 36.05
CA ALA A 10 -26.14 31.94 36.73
C ALA A 10 -25.87 30.44 36.80
N MET A 11 -25.81 29.73 35.67
CA MET A 11 -25.29 28.34 35.69
C MET A 11 -24.82 27.75 34.36
N LEU A 12 -24.17 28.49 33.45
CA LEU A 12 -23.53 27.84 32.29
C LEU A 12 -22.41 28.67 31.62
N LEU A 13 -21.46 29.16 32.43
CA LEU A 13 -20.19 29.72 31.94
C LEU A 13 -19.01 29.18 32.76
N VAL A 14 -18.85 27.86 32.80
CA VAL A 14 -17.57 27.24 33.15
C VAL A 14 -16.88 26.84 31.84
N ALA A 15 -16.37 27.85 31.15
CA ALA A 15 -15.40 27.69 30.06
C ALA A 15 -14.10 28.39 30.47
N CYS A 16 -13.52 27.96 31.60
CA CYS A 16 -12.17 28.34 31.99
C CYS A 16 -11.17 27.37 31.36
N THR A 17 -10.67 27.79 30.19
CA THR A 17 -9.24 27.96 29.94
C THR A 17 -8.29 26.88 30.48
N ASN A 18 -8.14 25.77 29.75
CA ASN A 18 -6.86 25.05 29.73
C ASN A 18 -6.13 25.41 28.43
N ALA A 19 -5.65 26.65 28.35
CA ALA A 19 -4.66 27.04 27.37
C ALA A 19 -3.31 26.48 27.81
N VAL A 20 -2.99 25.27 27.35
CA VAL A 20 -1.65 24.70 27.47
C VAL A 20 -0.68 25.61 26.72
N ARG A 21 0.13 26.38 27.45
CA ARG A 21 1.22 27.18 26.88
C ARG A 21 2.33 26.22 26.46
N ILE A 22 2.38 25.89 25.17
CA ILE A 22 3.55 25.24 24.57
C ILE A 22 4.64 26.31 24.47
N PRO A 23 5.80 26.17 25.15
CA PRO A 23 6.90 27.11 24.97
C PRO A 23 7.42 26.99 23.54
N ALA A 24 7.68 28.14 22.89
CA ALA A 24 8.31 28.18 21.59
C ALA A 24 9.71 27.56 21.67
N MET A 25 9.83 26.28 21.31
CA MET A 25 11.13 25.65 21.13
C MET A 25 11.84 26.35 19.98
N ARG A 26 12.99 26.96 20.27
CA ARG A 26 13.91 27.46 19.24
C ARG A 26 14.17 26.33 18.26
N ALA A 27 13.83 26.55 16.99
CA ALA A 27 14.16 25.65 15.89
C ALA A 27 15.69 25.55 15.79
N ARG A 28 16.27 24.56 16.47
CA ARG A 28 17.64 24.14 16.23
C ARG A 28 17.59 23.43 14.88
N THR A 29 18.13 24.07 13.86
CA THR A 29 18.24 23.48 12.51
C THR A 29 19.12 22.25 12.59
N LEU A 30 18.49 21.09 12.82
CA LEU A 30 19.12 19.80 12.68
C LEU A 30 19.37 19.61 11.19
N ARG A 31 20.63 19.77 10.75
CA ARG A 31 21.04 19.28 9.44
C ARG A 31 20.97 17.75 9.51
N PRO A 32 20.10 17.09 8.73
CA PRO A 32 20.11 15.64 8.69
C PRO A 32 21.37 15.21 7.94
N ARG A 33 22.30 14.59 8.67
CA ARG A 33 23.35 13.78 8.07
C ARG A 33 22.86 12.34 8.11
N LEU A 34 22.02 11.94 7.15
CA LEU A 34 21.60 10.55 6.99
C LEU A 34 21.62 10.14 5.52
N SER A 35 22.59 9.29 5.19
CA SER A 35 22.58 8.45 4.01
C SER A 35 21.84 7.16 4.34
N LEU A 36 20.52 7.17 4.14
CA LEU A 36 19.67 6.00 3.96
C LEU A 36 18.67 6.41 2.90
N VAL A 37 18.38 5.52 1.94
CA VAL A 37 17.43 5.69 0.82
C VAL A 37 16.37 6.76 1.15
N THR A 38 16.57 7.98 0.63
CA THR A 38 15.63 9.08 0.88
C THR A 38 14.33 8.68 0.22
N MET A 39 13.32 8.37 1.04
CA MET A 39 11.93 8.29 0.57
C MET A 39 11.57 9.66 0.03
N LYS A 40 11.65 9.79 -1.29
CA LYS A 40 11.43 11.04 -1.99
C LYS A 40 9.91 11.21 -2.09
N LEU A 41 9.38 12.27 -1.47
CA LEU A 41 8.05 12.74 -1.80
C LEU A 41 8.10 13.23 -3.25
N ASP A 42 7.18 12.76 -4.08
CA ASP A 42 7.06 13.25 -5.46
C ASP A 42 6.48 14.68 -5.49
N GLU A 43 6.38 15.26 -6.67
CA GLU A 43 5.79 16.60 -6.89
C GLU A 43 4.34 16.71 -6.37
N ALA A 44 3.66 15.56 -6.22
CA ALA A 44 2.31 15.46 -5.67
C ALA A 44 2.28 15.18 -4.16
N GLY A 45 3.45 15.12 -3.49
CA GLY A 45 3.57 14.86 -2.06
C GLY A 45 3.34 13.40 -1.65
N VAL A 46 3.41 12.46 -2.59
CA VAL A 46 3.17 11.03 -2.37
C VAL A 46 4.52 10.33 -2.18
N ALA A 47 4.61 9.47 -1.16
CA ALA A 47 5.83 8.72 -0.88
C ALA A 47 5.88 7.46 -1.73
N ARG A 48 7.03 7.18 -2.37
CA ARG A 48 7.22 6.02 -3.24
C ARG A 48 8.37 5.13 -2.72
N PRO A 49 8.34 3.80 -2.93
CA PRO A 49 7.34 3.02 -3.67
C PRO A 49 5.97 2.93 -2.96
N ARG A 50 4.89 3.00 -3.73
CA ARG A 50 3.51 3.07 -3.24
C ARG A 50 2.69 1.87 -3.67
N VAL A 51 2.03 1.20 -2.73
CA VAL A 51 1.06 0.14 -3.03
C VAL A 51 -0.35 0.70 -2.90
N ALA A 52 -1.20 0.49 -3.91
CA ALA A 52 -2.61 0.87 -3.86
C ALA A 52 -3.49 -0.38 -3.86
N ILE A 53 -4.38 -0.49 -2.86
CA ILE A 53 -5.36 -1.57 -2.75
C ILE A 53 -6.73 -0.97 -3.01
N GLU A 54 -7.26 -1.21 -4.20
CA GLU A 54 -8.61 -0.82 -4.57
C GLU A 54 -9.59 -1.92 -4.16
N TYR A 55 -10.66 -1.56 -3.44
CA TYR A 55 -11.60 -2.55 -2.91
C TYR A 55 -13.05 -2.11 -3.00
N CYS A 56 -13.93 -3.07 -3.27
CA CYS A 56 -15.37 -2.89 -3.23
C CYS A 56 -15.85 -2.60 -1.80
N THR A 57 -16.35 -1.38 -1.56
CA THR A 57 -16.91 -0.98 -0.26
C THR A 57 -18.27 -1.63 0.01
N ARG A 58 -19.06 -1.86 -1.04
CA ARG A 58 -20.37 -2.54 -0.97
C ARG A 58 -20.28 -4.03 -0.62
N CYS A 59 -19.09 -4.61 -0.75
CA CYS A 59 -18.84 -6.03 -0.52
C CYS A 59 -18.30 -6.32 0.90
N ASN A 60 -18.18 -5.29 1.74
CA ASN A 60 -17.57 -5.35 3.07
C ASN A 60 -16.13 -5.89 3.07
N TRP A 61 -15.32 -5.51 2.08
CA TRP A 61 -13.93 -5.97 1.95
C TRP A 61 -12.89 -5.04 2.57
N LEU A 62 -13.31 -4.01 3.30
CA LEU A 62 -12.40 -3.13 4.03
C LEU A 62 -11.48 -3.93 4.96
N LEU A 63 -12.03 -4.83 5.78
CA LEU A 63 -11.25 -5.63 6.74
C LEU A 63 -10.14 -6.45 6.05
N ARG A 64 -10.47 -7.08 4.92
CA ARG A 64 -9.48 -7.84 4.14
C ARG A 64 -8.40 -6.93 3.56
N SER A 65 -8.80 -5.77 3.03
CA SER A 65 -7.87 -4.79 2.44
C SER A 65 -6.92 -4.23 3.49
N SER A 66 -7.43 -3.91 4.68
CA SER A 66 -6.63 -3.48 5.83
C SER A 66 -5.66 -4.55 6.30
N TRP A 67 -6.09 -5.82 6.37
CA TRP A 67 -5.19 -6.92 6.71
C TRP A 67 -4.07 -7.09 5.68
N VAL A 68 -4.40 -7.06 4.38
CA VAL A 68 -3.40 -7.09 3.31
C VAL A 68 -2.40 -5.94 3.43
N SER A 69 -2.87 -4.73 3.73
CA SER A 69 -1.99 -3.57 3.97
C SER A 69 -1.01 -3.83 5.14
N GLN A 70 -1.50 -4.37 6.25
CA GLN A 70 -0.66 -4.72 7.40
C GLN A 70 0.39 -5.78 7.04
N GLU A 71 0.00 -6.83 6.31
CA GLU A 71 0.92 -7.87 5.86
C GLU A 71 2.06 -7.30 4.99
N LEU A 72 1.75 -6.34 4.11
CA LEU A 72 2.75 -5.70 3.26
C LEU A 72 3.66 -4.75 4.04
N LEU A 73 3.09 -3.87 4.89
CA LEU A 73 3.86 -2.91 5.68
C LEU A 73 4.81 -3.59 6.68
N THR A 74 4.38 -4.72 7.26
CA THR A 74 5.22 -5.51 8.17
C THR A 74 6.33 -6.25 7.43
N THR A 75 6.06 -6.80 6.24
CA THR A 75 7.04 -7.57 5.46
C THR A 75 8.08 -6.68 4.78
N PHE A 76 7.65 -5.53 4.24
CA PHE A 76 8.46 -4.61 3.45
C PHE A 76 8.81 -3.33 4.21
N ASN A 77 8.97 -3.42 5.53
CA ASN A 77 9.34 -2.30 6.37
C ASN A 77 10.62 -1.61 5.84
N GLY A 78 10.53 -0.30 5.59
CA GLY A 78 11.61 0.52 5.03
C GLY A 78 11.80 0.40 3.52
N THR A 79 11.08 -0.50 2.84
CA THR A 79 11.10 -0.65 1.37
C THR A 79 9.84 -0.08 0.72
N VAL A 80 8.65 -0.37 1.28
CA VAL A 80 7.39 0.27 0.88
C VAL A 80 7.24 1.58 1.65
N ALA A 81 6.97 2.67 0.93
CA ALA A 81 6.79 3.98 1.52
C ALA A 81 5.38 4.19 2.07
N GLU A 82 4.37 3.74 1.31
CA GLU A 82 2.98 3.80 1.75
C GLU A 82 2.14 2.67 1.16
N VAL A 83 1.06 2.33 1.86
CA VAL A 83 -0.02 1.50 1.33
C VAL A 83 -1.31 2.29 1.41
N ALA A 84 -1.92 2.58 0.26
CA ALA A 84 -3.17 3.31 0.16
C ALA A 84 -4.35 2.37 0.01
N LEU A 85 -5.38 2.55 0.84
CA LEU A 85 -6.67 1.88 0.68
C LEU A 85 -7.59 2.78 -0.15
N GLN A 86 -7.99 2.31 -1.34
CA GLN A 86 -8.81 3.05 -2.30
C GLN A 86 -10.23 2.46 -2.33
N PRO A 87 -11.21 3.10 -1.65
CA PRO A 87 -12.58 2.63 -1.68
C PRO A 87 -13.19 2.80 -3.08
N ASN A 88 -13.68 1.70 -3.66
CA ASN A 88 -14.50 1.72 -4.87
C ASN A 88 -15.97 1.47 -4.50
N HIS A 89 -16.80 2.47 -4.77
CA HIS A 89 -18.25 2.44 -4.55
C HIS A 89 -19.06 2.13 -5.82
N ILE A 90 -18.44 2.28 -7.00
CA ILE A 90 -19.10 2.21 -8.31
C ILE A 90 -19.13 0.77 -8.79
N GLU A 91 -17.97 0.11 -8.83
CA GLU A 91 -17.81 -1.24 -9.35
C GLU A 91 -17.93 -2.30 -8.24
N GLY A 92 -18.82 -3.26 -8.44
CA GLY A 92 -19.02 -4.37 -7.52
C GLY A 92 -17.94 -5.44 -7.69
N GLY A 93 -17.38 -5.92 -6.58
CA GLY A 93 -16.48 -7.08 -6.60
C GLY A 93 -15.04 -6.77 -7.01
N VAL A 94 -14.65 -5.49 -7.10
CA VAL A 94 -13.27 -5.06 -7.31
C VAL A 94 -12.39 -5.38 -6.10
N PHE A 95 -11.24 -5.98 -6.39
CA PHE A 95 -10.12 -6.11 -5.47
C PHE A 95 -8.83 -6.13 -6.31
N ASN A 96 -8.20 -4.96 -6.46
CA ASN A 96 -7.00 -4.78 -7.26
C ASN A 96 -5.86 -4.31 -6.37
N VAL A 97 -4.67 -4.86 -6.57
CA VAL A 97 -3.43 -4.42 -5.93
C VAL A 97 -2.52 -3.89 -7.01
N ARG A 98 -2.13 -2.63 -6.90
CA ARG A 98 -1.23 -1.93 -7.82
C ARG A 98 0.01 -1.44 -7.09
N LEU A 99 1.11 -1.33 -7.82
CA LEU A 99 2.39 -0.86 -7.31
C LEU A 99 2.93 0.26 -8.21
N ASP A 100 3.24 1.39 -7.61
CA ASP A 100 3.97 2.50 -8.23
C ASP A 100 5.41 2.51 -7.69
N MET A 101 6.38 2.28 -8.56
CA MET A 101 7.81 2.31 -8.22
C MET A 101 8.35 3.74 -8.15
N GLY A 102 7.70 4.68 -8.83
CA GLY A 102 8.11 6.06 -8.89
C GLY A 102 9.20 6.41 -9.88
N ASP A 103 9.53 5.47 -10.78
CA ASP A 103 10.49 5.60 -11.87
C ASP A 103 9.92 6.30 -13.12
N GLY A 104 8.61 6.56 -13.15
CA GLY A 104 7.92 7.22 -14.27
C GLY A 104 7.20 6.26 -15.21
N GLU A 105 7.29 4.94 -14.98
CA GLU A 105 6.62 3.91 -15.77
C GLU A 105 5.12 3.75 -15.41
N GLY A 106 4.68 4.41 -14.34
CA GLY A 106 3.29 4.39 -13.86
C GLY A 106 2.99 3.24 -12.90
N GLU A 107 1.70 3.02 -12.62
CA GLU A 107 1.25 1.97 -11.70
C GLU A 107 1.18 0.60 -12.40
N GLN A 108 1.90 -0.39 -11.88
CA GLN A 108 1.84 -1.78 -12.33
C GLN A 108 0.75 -2.56 -11.58
N MET A 109 -0.07 -3.33 -12.31
CA MET A 109 -1.03 -4.26 -11.72
C MET A 109 -0.32 -5.49 -11.16
N ILE A 110 -0.38 -5.68 -9.84
CA ILE A 110 0.23 -6.84 -9.14
C ILE A 110 -0.75 -7.99 -9.01
N PHE A 111 -2.01 -7.68 -8.69
CA PHE A 111 -3.06 -8.68 -8.54
C PHE A 111 -4.42 -8.08 -8.89
N SER A 112 -5.26 -8.84 -9.58
CA SER A 112 -6.66 -8.50 -9.80
C SER A 112 -7.55 -9.70 -9.52
N ARG A 113 -8.52 -9.53 -8.62
CA ARG A 113 -9.54 -10.56 -8.35
C ARG A 113 -10.36 -10.88 -9.59
N ALA A 114 -10.62 -9.91 -10.47
CA ALA A 114 -11.38 -10.15 -11.70
C ALA A 114 -10.64 -11.13 -12.62
N ALA A 115 -9.31 -11.01 -12.70
CA ALA A 115 -8.46 -11.90 -13.50
C ALA A 115 -8.27 -13.28 -12.85
N GLU A 116 -8.09 -13.32 -11.53
CA GLU A 116 -7.75 -14.56 -10.81
C GLU A 116 -8.98 -15.33 -10.29
N GLY A 117 -10.16 -14.70 -10.26
CA GLY A 117 -11.40 -15.29 -9.74
C GLY A 117 -11.42 -15.54 -8.22
N ARG A 118 -10.37 -15.13 -7.50
CA ARG A 118 -10.16 -15.37 -6.06
C ARG A 118 -9.46 -14.19 -5.38
N PHE A 119 -9.30 -14.28 -4.06
CA PHE A 119 -8.43 -13.36 -3.32
C PHE A 119 -6.98 -13.85 -3.34
N PRO A 120 -6.00 -12.94 -3.18
CA PRO A 120 -4.62 -13.33 -3.10
C PRO A 120 -4.35 -14.03 -1.77
N GLU A 121 -3.51 -15.07 -1.81
CA GLU A 121 -2.93 -15.64 -0.60
C GLU A 121 -1.82 -14.72 -0.09
N SER A 122 -1.65 -14.58 1.22
CA SER A 122 -0.65 -13.63 1.79
C SER A 122 0.77 -13.91 1.26
N ALA A 123 1.19 -15.17 1.25
CA ALA A 123 2.51 -15.56 0.75
C ALA A 123 2.67 -15.25 -0.75
N GLU A 124 1.61 -15.42 -1.55
CA GLU A 124 1.60 -15.07 -2.98
C GLU A 124 1.76 -13.59 -3.20
N LEU A 125 0.95 -12.78 -2.54
CA LEU A 125 1.02 -11.34 -2.71
C LEU A 125 2.38 -10.79 -2.30
N LYS A 126 2.94 -11.29 -1.18
CA LYS A 126 4.29 -10.91 -0.75
C LYS A 126 5.34 -11.25 -1.81
N ARG A 127 5.30 -12.45 -2.41
CA ARG A 127 6.22 -12.80 -3.49
C ARG A 127 6.06 -11.88 -4.71
N LEU A 128 4.84 -11.69 -5.19
CA LEU A 128 4.58 -10.83 -6.37
C LEU A 128 5.07 -9.39 -6.14
N VAL A 129 4.84 -8.84 -4.95
CA VAL A 129 5.32 -7.50 -4.59
C VAL A 129 6.86 -7.48 -4.48
N ARG A 130 7.47 -8.51 -3.86
CA ARG A 130 8.92 -8.64 -3.72
C ARG A 130 9.63 -8.76 -5.06
N ASP A 131 9.09 -9.54 -5.99
CA ASP A 131 9.68 -9.78 -7.31
C ASP A 131 9.79 -8.48 -8.12
N VAL A 132 8.95 -7.47 -7.82
CA VAL A 132 9.04 -6.13 -8.42
C VAL A 132 9.87 -5.17 -7.56
N LEU A 133 9.66 -5.14 -6.25
CA LEU A 133 10.29 -4.13 -5.36
C LEU A 133 11.72 -4.45 -4.95
N ALA A 134 11.99 -5.70 -4.60
CA ALA A 134 13.24 -6.12 -3.99
C ALA A 134 13.50 -7.60 -4.32
N PRO A 135 13.87 -7.93 -5.58
CA PRO A 135 13.98 -9.31 -6.05
C PRO A 135 14.90 -10.18 -5.19
N GLU A 136 15.94 -9.58 -4.60
CA GLU A 136 16.94 -10.27 -3.78
C GLU A 136 16.51 -10.45 -2.31
N LYS A 137 15.39 -9.88 -1.87
CA LYS A 137 14.94 -9.96 -0.47
C LYS A 137 14.37 -11.35 -0.19
N PRO A 138 14.90 -12.10 0.80
CA PRO A 138 14.30 -13.36 1.23
C PRO A 138 13.01 -13.09 2.04
N LEU A 139 11.97 -13.89 1.82
CA LEU A 139 10.69 -13.81 2.54
C LEU A 139 10.49 -14.94 3.57
N GLY A 140 11.53 -15.73 3.84
CA GLY A 140 11.51 -16.82 4.83
C GLY A 140 10.40 -17.84 4.55
N HIS A 141 9.54 -18.09 5.55
CA HIS A 141 8.41 -19.04 5.41
C HIS A 141 7.38 -18.66 4.32
N SER A 142 7.45 -17.45 3.76
CA SER A 142 6.60 -17.05 2.64
C SER A 142 7.14 -17.49 1.28
N GLU A 143 8.31 -18.14 1.20
CA GLU A 143 8.81 -18.76 -0.05
C GLU A 143 8.14 -20.12 -0.34
N ASP A 144 8.09 -20.98 0.69
CA ASP A 144 7.98 -22.44 0.55
C ASP A 144 6.56 -23.01 0.34
N ARG A 145 5.63 -22.24 -0.22
CA ARG A 145 4.26 -22.75 -0.50
C ARG A 145 3.77 -22.55 -1.92
N TYR A 146 4.59 -21.97 -2.79
CA TYR A 146 4.17 -21.62 -4.15
C TYR A 146 5.32 -21.57 -5.15
N GLY A 147 6.58 -21.67 -4.68
CA GLY A 147 7.79 -21.62 -5.51
C GLY A 147 8.34 -22.97 -5.96
N ALA A 148 7.67 -24.10 -5.67
CA ALA A 148 8.17 -25.44 -6.02
C ALA A 148 7.08 -26.39 -6.55
N ASP A 149 6.14 -25.87 -7.33
CA ASP A 149 5.28 -26.73 -8.18
C ASP A 149 5.51 -26.34 -9.65
N GLU A 150 6.58 -26.90 -10.22
CA GLU A 150 6.88 -26.82 -11.66
C GLU A 150 5.72 -27.34 -12.52
N ASN A 151 4.79 -28.11 -11.91
CA ASN A 151 3.65 -28.74 -12.56
C ASN A 151 2.34 -27.94 -12.43
N ARG A 152 2.37 -26.70 -11.90
CA ARG A 152 1.16 -25.88 -11.80
C ARG A 152 0.68 -25.42 -13.19
N PRO A 153 -0.58 -25.70 -13.59
CA PRO A 153 -1.09 -25.36 -14.91
C PRO A 153 -1.02 -23.84 -15.16
N ALA A 154 -0.75 -23.44 -16.41
CA ALA A 154 -0.57 -22.04 -16.80
C ALA A 154 -1.76 -21.13 -16.44
N SER A 155 -2.97 -21.70 -16.32
CA SER A 155 -4.19 -21.03 -15.86
C SER A 155 -4.13 -20.59 -14.39
N ALA A 156 -3.31 -21.23 -13.55
CA ALA A 156 -3.18 -20.97 -12.12
C ALA A 156 -1.90 -20.19 -11.75
N ARG A 157 -1.08 -19.79 -12.72
CA ARG A 157 0.03 -18.83 -12.51
C ARG A 157 -0.56 -17.43 -12.40
N SER A 158 0.01 -16.55 -11.59
CA SER A 158 -0.51 -15.17 -11.53
C SER A 158 -0.39 -14.49 -12.91
N ALA A 159 -1.28 -13.55 -13.19
CA ALA A 159 -1.18 -12.73 -14.41
C ALA A 159 0.20 -12.07 -14.58
N VAL A 160 0.82 -11.63 -13.49
CA VAL A 160 2.18 -11.06 -13.49
C VAL A 160 3.22 -12.09 -13.87
N SER A 161 3.15 -13.31 -13.32
CA SER A 161 4.07 -14.39 -13.66
C SER A 161 3.96 -14.79 -15.14
N ARG A 162 2.74 -14.77 -15.70
CA ARG A 162 2.53 -14.98 -17.15
C ARG A 162 3.15 -13.85 -17.98
N LEU A 163 2.93 -12.59 -17.61
CA LEU A 163 3.51 -11.42 -18.27
C LEU A 163 5.04 -11.41 -18.20
N LEU A 164 5.62 -11.66 -17.03
CA LEU A 164 7.07 -11.76 -16.86
C LEU A 164 7.67 -12.89 -17.71
N ALA A 165 6.99 -14.03 -17.82
CA ALA A 165 7.43 -15.11 -18.69
C ALA A 165 7.39 -14.71 -20.18
N LEU A 166 6.38 -13.94 -20.61
CA LEU A 166 6.30 -13.42 -21.98
C LEU A 166 7.42 -12.42 -22.27
N PHE A 167 7.62 -11.43 -21.40
CA PHE A 167 8.71 -10.45 -21.55
C PHE A 167 10.11 -11.10 -21.51
N SER A 168 10.29 -12.16 -20.71
CA SER A 168 11.56 -12.90 -20.67
C SER A 168 11.83 -13.66 -21.96
N ARG A 169 10.79 -14.22 -22.59
CA ARG A 169 10.91 -14.89 -23.90
C ARG A 169 11.22 -13.90 -25.02
N GLU A 170 10.56 -12.75 -25.01
CA GLU A 170 10.78 -11.70 -26.01
C GLU A 170 12.22 -11.14 -25.95
N LYS A 171 12.76 -10.94 -24.73
CA LYS A 171 14.18 -10.60 -24.51
C LYS A 171 15.15 -11.68 -24.98
N ALA A 172 14.82 -12.96 -24.80
CA ALA A 172 15.66 -14.07 -25.26
C ALA A 172 15.71 -14.14 -26.80
N GLU A 173 14.56 -13.97 -27.46
CA GLU A 173 14.47 -13.96 -28.92
C GLU A 173 15.17 -12.75 -29.56
N THR A 174 15.16 -11.58 -28.91
CA THR A 174 15.92 -10.41 -29.39
C THR A 174 17.42 -10.62 -29.27
N ASN A 175 17.88 -11.28 -28.20
CA ASN A 175 19.31 -11.55 -27.99
C ASN A 175 19.84 -12.63 -28.94
N GLU A 176 19.00 -13.59 -29.34
CA GLU A 176 19.34 -14.62 -30.33
C GLU A 176 19.42 -14.04 -31.76
N LYS A 177 18.56 -13.07 -32.12
CA LYS A 177 18.62 -12.39 -33.43
C LYS A 177 19.74 -11.34 -33.55
N ALA A 178 20.32 -10.92 -32.43
CA ALA A 178 21.43 -9.97 -32.40
C ALA A 178 22.82 -10.63 -32.51
N ARG A 179 22.87 -11.97 -32.59
CA ARG A 179 24.08 -12.78 -32.83
C ARG A 179 24.16 -13.25 -34.27
#